data_AF-A0A811M8H3-F1
#
_entry.id   AF-A0A811M8H3-F1
#
_cell.length_a   1.000
_cell.length_b   1.000
_cell.length_c   1.000
_cell.angle_alpha   90.00
_cell.angle_beta   90.00
_cell.angle_gamma   90.00
#
_symmetry.space_group_name_H-M   'P 1'
#
loop_
_entity.id
_entity.type
_entity.pdbx_description
1 polymer ?
#
loop_
_entity_poly.entity_id
_entity_poly.type
_entity_poly.pdbx_seq_one_letter_code
_entity_poly.pdbx_strand_id
1 'polypeptide(L)'
;MHVRASGCHDADQVPCVTLISGLARHEAPSKPSLPRAGDAYSQTAPVQCTPDADAPTVHAQQPRGKVRAMDADAGPERYGCVHYRRKCKIRAPCCGEVFDCRHCHNEAKDSLEVSVHDRHVVPRHDIKLVICSLCNKEQDVQQDCSNCGACLGKYFCAKCNFFDDDVSKNQFHCDGCGICRTGGAENFYHCDKCGCCYTSLLKDSHRCVDRAMHNNCPVCIEYLFDSTKAINVLHCGHTIHLECLYEMRAHQQFSCPVCLRSACNMSDIWQKLDQEVAASLMPAIYQKKMIWILCNDCGMTANVQFHILAHKCPGCSSYNTRQTRGDPAACSRV
;
A
#
# COMPACT_ATOMS: atom_id res chain seq x y z
N MET A 1 54.29 -25.29 16.35
CA MET A 1 52.98 -25.53 15.72
C MET A 1 51.99 -24.53 16.28
N HIS A 2 51.06 -24.09 15.42
CA HIS A 2 49.96 -23.13 15.63
C HIS A 2 50.23 -21.66 15.32
N VAL A 3 49.30 -21.18 14.51
CA VAL A 3 49.32 -20.07 13.56
C VAL A 3 48.55 -18.91 14.16
N ARG A 4 49.06 -17.69 13.92
CA ARG A 4 48.46 -16.43 14.35
C ARG A 4 47.09 -16.21 13.68
N ALA A 5 46.10 -15.86 14.49
CA ALA A 5 44.85 -15.29 14.04
C ALA A 5 45.07 -13.81 13.65
N SER A 6 44.63 -13.42 12.46
CA SER A 6 44.46 -12.03 12.06
C SER A 6 43.01 -11.84 11.66
N GLY A 7 42.32 -10.96 12.39
CA GLY A 7 40.94 -10.58 12.13
C GLY A 7 40.84 -9.71 10.88
N CYS A 8 39.74 -9.89 10.15
CA CYS A 8 39.29 -8.97 9.11
C CYS A 8 37.95 -8.38 9.58
N HIS A 9 37.98 -7.11 9.97
CA HIS A 9 36.83 -6.23 9.91
C HIS A 9 36.66 -5.81 8.45
N ASP A 10 35.49 -6.04 7.87
CA ASP A 10 35.06 -5.38 6.62
C ASP A 10 33.76 -4.64 6.93
N ALA A 11 33.90 -3.32 7.07
CA ALA A 11 32.84 -2.34 7.11
C ALA A 11 32.43 -1.93 5.68
N ASP A 12 31.24 -1.38 5.56
CA ASP A 12 30.72 -0.57 4.44
C ASP A 12 30.41 -1.27 3.11
N GLN A 13 29.20 -1.84 3.03
CA GLN A 13 28.44 -1.99 1.79
C GLN A 13 27.37 -0.89 1.73
N VAL A 14 27.68 0.25 1.11
CA VAL A 14 26.70 1.29 0.77
C VAL A 14 26.14 0.99 -0.63
N PRO A 15 24.82 0.84 -0.81
CA PRO A 15 24.23 0.76 -2.14
C PRO A 15 24.45 2.09 -2.87
N CYS A 16 25.07 2.03 -4.04
CA CYS A 16 25.39 3.19 -4.88
C CYS A 16 24.12 3.68 -5.60
N VAL A 17 23.21 4.34 -4.87
CA VAL A 17 22.10 5.11 -5.45
C VAL A 17 21.83 6.34 -4.57
N THR A 18 22.85 7.18 -4.35
CA THR A 18 22.67 8.47 -3.69
C THR A 18 23.50 9.50 -4.42
N LEU A 19 22.96 10.14 -5.45
CA LEU A 19 23.45 11.40 -6.03
C LEU A 19 22.44 11.93 -7.06
N ILE A 20 21.32 12.50 -6.60
CA ILE A 20 20.59 13.54 -7.37
C ILE A 20 20.07 14.60 -6.38
N SER A 21 20.95 15.51 -5.98
CA SER A 21 20.57 16.73 -5.26
C SER A 21 21.03 17.95 -6.06
N GLY A 22 20.09 18.62 -6.73
CA GLY A 22 20.32 19.94 -7.32
C GLY A 22 19.28 20.35 -8.38
N LEU A 23 18.72 21.57 -8.22
CA LEU A 23 17.89 22.36 -9.16
C LEU A 23 16.38 21.98 -9.15
N ALA A 24 15.38 22.85 -9.03
CA ALA A 24 15.28 24.31 -8.97
C ALA A 24 13.96 24.71 -8.25
N ARG A 25 13.91 25.90 -7.64
CA ARG A 25 12.70 26.50 -7.05
C ARG A 25 11.94 27.28 -8.12
N HIS A 26 10.64 27.05 -8.34
CA HIS A 26 9.73 28.04 -8.94
C HIS A 26 8.28 27.88 -8.44
N GLU A 27 7.58 29.01 -8.35
CA GLU A 27 6.29 29.26 -7.69
C GLU A 27 5.06 28.62 -8.36
N ALA A 28 4.03 28.38 -7.55
CA ALA A 28 2.80 27.67 -7.90
C ALA A 28 1.64 28.58 -8.37
N PRO A 29 0.77 28.11 -9.28
CA PRO A 29 -0.62 28.54 -9.37
C PRO A 29 -1.62 27.46 -8.85
N SER A 30 -2.86 27.89 -8.67
CA SER A 30 -3.96 27.33 -7.84
C SER A 30 -4.50 25.92 -8.15
N LYS A 31 -4.96 25.27 -7.08
CA LYS A 31 -5.43 23.87 -6.90
C LYS A 31 -6.82 23.55 -7.49
N PRO A 32 -7.06 22.28 -7.87
CA PRO A 32 -8.34 21.60 -7.70
C PRO A 32 -8.29 20.59 -6.52
N SER A 33 -9.41 20.44 -5.82
CA SER A 33 -9.60 19.58 -4.62
C SER A 33 -9.82 18.10 -4.96
N LEU A 34 -9.14 17.19 -4.25
CA LEU A 34 -9.35 15.73 -4.30
C LEU A 34 -10.42 15.27 -3.27
N PRO A 35 -11.18 14.19 -3.57
CA PRO A 35 -12.27 13.70 -2.73
C PRO A 35 -11.78 12.91 -1.51
N ARG A 36 -12.57 13.00 -0.43
CA ARG A 36 -12.38 12.29 0.85
C ARG A 36 -12.58 10.78 0.68
N ALA A 37 -11.67 9.97 1.21
CA ALA A 37 -11.73 8.52 1.19
C ALA A 37 -12.84 7.99 2.13
N GLY A 38 -13.83 7.32 1.55
CA GLY A 38 -14.80 6.46 2.24
C GLY A 38 -14.92 5.16 1.47
N ASP A 39 -14.62 4.04 2.14
CA ASP A 39 -14.94 2.64 1.80
C ASP A 39 -14.86 2.20 0.32
N ALA A 40 -13.94 2.76 -0.45
CA ALA A 40 -13.64 2.35 -1.82
C ALA A 40 -12.35 1.52 -1.86
N TYR A 41 -12.40 0.28 -1.37
CA TYR A 41 -11.31 -0.69 -1.63
C TYR A 41 -11.56 -1.45 -2.93
N SER A 42 -11.75 -0.67 -3.98
CA SER A 42 -11.46 -1.06 -5.36
C SER A 42 -10.01 -0.70 -5.61
N GLN A 43 -9.19 -1.67 -6.02
CA GLN A 43 -7.87 -1.35 -6.56
C GLN A 43 -8.07 -0.65 -7.89
N THR A 44 -8.21 0.68 -7.86
CA THR A 44 -8.04 1.51 -9.06
C THR A 44 -6.72 1.17 -9.71
N ALA A 45 -6.60 1.42 -11.03
CA ALA A 45 -5.36 1.19 -11.75
C ALA A 45 -4.16 1.74 -10.93
N PRO A 46 -3.04 1.00 -10.84
CA PRO A 46 -1.87 1.47 -10.11
C PRO A 46 -1.60 2.91 -10.51
N VAL A 47 -1.48 3.81 -9.53
CA VAL A 47 -1.10 5.20 -9.83
C VAL A 47 0.20 5.10 -10.62
N GLN A 48 0.16 5.53 -11.88
CA GLN A 48 1.33 5.56 -12.74
C GLN A 48 2.27 6.62 -12.17
N CYS A 49 3.17 6.19 -11.32
CA CYS A 49 4.18 7.05 -10.74
C CYS A 49 5.28 7.26 -11.78
N THR A 50 5.40 8.48 -12.28
CA THR A 50 6.64 8.94 -12.93
C THR A 50 7.54 9.60 -11.88
N PRO A 51 8.87 9.50 -12.01
CA PRO A 51 9.83 10.12 -11.07
C PRO A 51 9.74 11.65 -11.08
N ASP A 52 9.31 12.23 -12.20
CA ASP A 52 9.19 13.68 -12.41
C ASP A 52 7.79 14.24 -12.06
N ALA A 53 6.84 13.41 -11.60
CA ALA A 53 5.54 13.91 -11.14
C ALA A 53 5.66 14.52 -9.75
N ASP A 54 5.25 15.79 -9.60
CA ASP A 54 5.18 16.49 -8.31
C ASP A 54 4.48 15.60 -7.26
N ALA A 55 5.16 15.39 -6.12
CA ALA A 55 4.54 14.75 -4.97
C ALA A 55 3.40 15.66 -4.47
N PRO A 56 2.18 15.14 -4.26
CA PRO A 56 1.15 15.95 -3.63
C PRO A 56 1.62 16.38 -2.24
N THR A 57 1.55 17.67 -1.95
CA THR A 57 1.97 18.23 -0.65
C THR A 57 1.08 17.66 0.45
N VAL A 58 1.64 16.79 1.30
CA VAL A 58 1.00 16.30 2.52
C VAL A 58 1.02 17.40 3.58
N HIS A 59 -0.10 18.11 3.74
CA HIS A 59 -0.28 18.97 4.92
C HIS A 59 -0.88 18.14 6.06
N ALA A 60 -0.07 17.87 7.07
CA ALA A 60 -0.54 17.41 8.37
C ALA A 60 -1.43 18.49 9.01
N GLN A 61 -2.75 18.29 8.96
CA GLN A 61 -3.68 19.08 9.75
C GLN A 61 -3.82 18.40 11.12
N GLN A 62 -3.33 19.08 12.16
CA GLN A 62 -3.44 18.67 13.56
C GLN A 62 -4.91 18.45 13.97
N PRO A 63 -5.24 17.42 14.77
CA PRO A 63 -6.55 17.31 15.37
C PRO A 63 -6.63 18.27 16.56
N ARG A 64 -7.46 19.32 16.46
CA ARG A 64 -7.90 20.07 17.64
C ARG A 64 -9.08 19.34 18.26
N GLY A 65 -8.81 18.64 19.36
CA GLY A 65 -9.84 18.08 20.22
C GLY A 65 -10.70 19.17 20.87
N LYS A 66 -12.01 18.97 20.85
CA LYS A 66 -12.93 19.41 21.91
C LYS A 66 -14.12 18.46 21.93
N VAL A 67 -14.12 17.61 22.94
CA VAL A 67 -15.26 16.78 23.32
C VAL A 67 -16.36 17.72 23.84
N ARG A 68 -17.56 17.66 23.27
CA ARG A 68 -18.78 18.17 23.92
C ARG A 68 -19.86 17.10 23.80
N ALA A 69 -20.43 16.74 24.94
CA ALA A 69 -21.58 15.86 25.05
C ALA A 69 -22.89 16.67 24.89
N MET A 70 -23.87 16.00 24.28
CA MET A 70 -25.33 16.20 24.27
C MET A 70 -25.88 17.51 23.65
N ASP A 71 -26.70 17.38 22.60
CA ASP A 71 -28.16 17.51 22.73
C ASP A 71 -28.91 17.13 21.45
N ALA A 72 -30.14 16.66 21.65
CA ALA A 72 -31.09 16.20 20.65
C ALA A 72 -31.66 17.35 19.80
N ASP A 73 -31.62 17.21 18.48
CA ASP A 73 -32.48 17.94 17.54
C ASP A 73 -32.81 17.03 16.34
N ALA A 74 -34.07 16.64 16.25
CA ALA A 74 -34.58 15.64 15.31
C ALA A 74 -34.92 16.29 13.96
N GLY A 75 -33.89 16.54 13.14
CA GLY A 75 -34.03 16.44 11.68
C GLY A 75 -34.16 14.96 11.26
N PRO A 76 -34.50 14.62 10.00
CA PRO A 76 -34.65 13.23 9.57
C PRO A 76 -33.37 12.47 9.91
N GLU A 77 -33.43 11.64 10.95
CA GLU A 77 -32.26 11.08 11.61
C GLU A 77 -31.44 10.28 10.60
N ARG A 78 -30.20 10.75 10.34
CA ARG A 78 -29.24 9.98 9.54
C ARG A 78 -28.73 8.83 10.40
N TYR A 79 -29.40 7.69 10.34
CA TYR A 79 -28.91 6.47 10.99
C TYR A 79 -27.60 5.99 10.36
N GLY A 80 -26.66 5.59 11.22
CA GLY A 80 -25.34 5.07 10.85
C GLY A 80 -24.22 5.96 11.36
N CYS A 81 -23.12 5.99 10.63
CA CYS A 81 -21.91 6.74 10.97
C CYS A 81 -21.26 7.30 9.69
N VAL A 82 -20.08 7.92 9.83
CA VAL A 82 -19.31 8.44 8.69
C VAL A 82 -18.79 7.33 7.76
N HIS A 83 -18.68 6.09 8.26
CA HIS A 83 -18.24 4.94 7.46
C HIS A 83 -19.41 4.33 6.68
N TYR A 84 -20.51 4.00 7.38
CA TYR A 84 -21.65 3.28 6.80
C TYR A 84 -22.98 3.92 7.16
N ARG A 85 -23.90 4.01 6.18
CA ARG A 85 -25.29 4.37 6.43
C ARG A 85 -26.05 3.10 6.76
N ARG A 86 -26.62 2.97 7.95
CA ARG A 86 -27.30 1.72 8.36
C ARG A 86 -28.20 1.98 9.55
N LYS A 87 -29.25 1.16 9.70
CA LYS A 87 -30.25 1.31 10.78
C LYS A 87 -30.02 0.33 11.93
N CYS A 88 -28.77 -0.07 12.15
CA CYS A 88 -28.39 -0.90 13.28
C CYS A 88 -26.99 -0.56 13.82
N LYS A 89 -26.82 -0.77 15.13
CA LYS A 89 -25.53 -0.80 15.83
C LYS A 89 -25.07 -2.24 16.01
N ILE A 90 -23.77 -2.46 16.16
CA ILE A 90 -23.20 -3.79 16.46
C ILE A 90 -22.92 -3.92 17.95
N ARG A 91 -23.08 -5.12 18.50
CA ARG A 91 -22.41 -5.49 19.75
C ARG A 91 -21.05 -6.07 19.41
N ALA A 92 -19.98 -5.42 19.87
CA ALA A 92 -18.62 -5.84 19.61
C ALA A 92 -18.31 -7.13 20.40
N PRO A 93 -18.00 -8.26 19.74
CA PRO A 93 -17.75 -9.55 20.41
C PRO A 93 -16.50 -9.52 21.32
N CYS A 94 -15.56 -8.63 21.06
CA CYS A 94 -14.32 -8.49 21.81
C CYS A 94 -14.50 -7.91 23.23
N CYS A 95 -15.45 -7.01 23.43
CA CYS A 95 -15.63 -6.29 24.70
C CYS A 95 -17.09 -6.16 25.15
N GLY A 96 -18.05 -6.60 24.33
CA GLY A 96 -19.48 -6.51 24.61
C GLY A 96 -20.09 -5.11 24.45
N GLU A 97 -19.29 -4.09 24.15
CA GLU A 97 -19.75 -2.71 23.97
C GLU A 97 -20.50 -2.52 22.64
N VAL A 98 -21.31 -1.46 22.55
CA VAL A 98 -22.17 -1.17 21.40
C VAL A 98 -21.60 -0.01 20.58
N PHE A 99 -21.44 -0.22 19.28
CA PHE A 99 -20.89 0.78 18.35
C PHE A 99 -21.68 0.88 17.06
N ASP A 100 -21.66 2.07 16.46
CA ASP A 100 -22.32 2.30 15.17
C ASP A 100 -21.67 1.53 14.02
N CYS A 101 -20.40 1.11 14.11
CA CYS A 101 -19.76 0.11 13.25
C CYS A 101 -18.41 -0.36 13.81
N ARG A 102 -17.78 -1.34 13.13
CA ARG A 102 -16.45 -1.84 13.51
C ARG A 102 -15.36 -0.77 13.44
N HIS A 103 -15.47 0.17 12.50
CA HIS A 103 -14.50 1.27 12.37
C HIS A 103 -14.65 2.26 13.51
N CYS A 104 -15.88 2.66 13.86
CA CYS A 104 -16.13 3.47 15.05
C CYS A 104 -15.58 2.80 16.33
N HIS A 105 -15.72 1.48 16.47
CA HIS A 105 -15.10 0.76 17.57
C HIS A 105 -13.57 0.86 17.52
N ASN A 106 -12.94 0.48 16.40
CA ASN A 106 -11.48 0.46 16.30
C ASN A 106 -10.87 1.86 16.45
N GLU A 107 -11.52 2.91 15.95
CA GLU A 107 -11.09 4.30 16.18
C GLU A 107 -11.08 4.66 17.67
N ALA A 108 -12.06 4.16 18.45
CA ALA A 108 -12.15 4.39 19.88
C ALA A 108 -11.25 3.48 20.74
N LYS A 109 -10.95 2.27 20.27
CA LYS A 109 -10.32 1.20 21.07
C LYS A 109 -8.93 0.77 20.58
N ASP A 110 -8.51 1.16 19.39
CA ASP A 110 -7.22 0.76 18.78
C ASP A 110 -6.23 1.94 18.67
N SER A 111 -6.51 3.08 19.30
CA SER A 111 -5.65 4.26 19.21
C SER A 111 -4.43 4.18 20.14
N LEU A 112 -3.42 5.02 19.85
CA LEU A 112 -2.22 5.15 20.69
C LEU A 112 -2.52 5.75 22.07
N GLU A 113 -3.65 6.44 22.22
CA GLU A 113 -4.10 7.04 23.49
C GLU A 113 -4.72 5.99 24.43
N VAL A 114 -5.15 4.84 23.88
CA VAL A 114 -5.67 3.72 24.66
C VAL A 114 -4.52 2.93 25.26
N SER A 115 -4.70 2.49 26.52
CA SER A 115 -3.75 1.63 27.21
C SER A 115 -3.44 0.38 26.37
N VAL A 116 -2.20 -0.09 26.40
CA VAL A 116 -1.80 -1.28 25.61
C VAL A 116 -2.63 -2.51 25.99
N HIS A 117 -3.07 -2.61 27.24
CA HIS A 117 -3.87 -3.72 27.74
C HIS A 117 -5.33 -3.67 27.27
N ASP A 118 -5.85 -2.48 27.03
CA ASP A 118 -7.23 -2.26 26.57
C ASP A 118 -7.31 -2.10 25.05
N ARG A 119 -6.18 -2.13 24.34
CA ARG A 119 -6.15 -1.96 22.88
C ARG A 119 -6.66 -3.20 22.17
N HIS A 120 -7.68 -3.05 21.35
CA HIS A 120 -8.22 -4.17 20.58
C HIS A 120 -9.05 -3.71 19.38
N VAL A 121 -9.24 -4.64 18.43
CA VAL A 121 -10.05 -4.46 17.24
C VAL A 121 -11.21 -5.47 17.20
N VAL A 122 -12.28 -5.12 16.48
CA VAL A 122 -13.40 -6.06 16.28
C VAL A 122 -13.02 -7.16 15.28
N PRO A 123 -13.12 -8.45 15.64
CA PRO A 123 -13.11 -9.54 14.67
C PRO A 123 -14.41 -9.53 13.86
N ARG A 124 -14.33 -9.04 12.62
CA ARG A 124 -15.51 -8.69 11.80
C ARG A 124 -16.52 -9.84 11.60
N HIS A 125 -16.02 -11.06 11.43
CA HIS A 125 -16.85 -12.25 11.18
C HIS A 125 -17.51 -12.80 12.44
N ASP A 126 -17.05 -12.38 13.62
CA ASP A 126 -17.57 -12.88 14.92
C ASP A 126 -18.71 -12.02 15.47
N ILE A 127 -19.08 -10.95 14.78
CA ILE A 127 -20.24 -10.12 15.14
C ILE A 127 -21.51 -10.96 14.95
N LYS A 128 -22.18 -11.29 16.06
CA LYS A 128 -23.41 -12.10 16.06
C LYS A 128 -24.67 -11.32 16.39
N LEU A 129 -24.53 -10.19 17.10
CA LEU A 129 -25.64 -9.42 17.63
C LEU A 129 -25.63 -7.99 17.09
N VAL A 130 -26.82 -7.51 16.72
CA VAL A 130 -27.07 -6.14 16.29
C VAL A 130 -28.25 -5.54 17.05
N ILE A 131 -28.23 -4.22 17.21
CA ILE A 131 -29.27 -3.46 17.88
C ILE A 131 -29.95 -2.57 16.85
N CYS A 132 -31.25 -2.74 16.63
CA CYS A 132 -32.02 -1.93 15.70
C CYS A 132 -32.06 -0.46 16.16
N SER A 133 -31.64 0.47 15.32
CA SER A 133 -31.61 1.90 15.66
C SER A 133 -33.00 2.55 15.71
N LEU A 134 -34.05 1.88 15.20
CA LEU A 134 -35.42 2.40 15.20
C LEU A 134 -36.23 2.00 16.44
N CYS A 135 -36.05 0.77 16.92
CA CYS A 135 -36.84 0.22 18.03
C CYS A 135 -36.02 -0.32 19.19
N ASN A 136 -34.69 -0.18 19.13
CA ASN A 136 -33.73 -0.64 20.14
C ASN A 136 -33.77 -2.15 20.45
N LYS A 137 -34.39 -2.96 19.59
CA LYS A 137 -34.37 -4.41 19.72
C LYS A 137 -32.95 -4.92 19.44
N GLU A 138 -32.37 -5.58 20.43
CA GLU A 138 -31.21 -6.45 20.24
C GLU A 138 -31.65 -7.81 19.68
N GLN A 139 -30.93 -8.28 18.66
CA GLN A 139 -31.25 -9.48 17.89
C GLN A 139 -30.01 -10.07 17.22
N ASP A 140 -30.14 -11.31 16.75
CA ASP A 140 -29.13 -11.92 15.89
C ASP A 140 -28.99 -11.15 14.57
N VAL A 141 -27.83 -11.31 13.91
CA VAL A 141 -27.55 -10.71 12.60
C VAL A 141 -28.52 -11.25 11.55
N GLN A 142 -29.32 -10.34 11.01
CA GLN A 142 -30.25 -10.57 9.90
C GLN A 142 -30.55 -9.22 9.24
N GLN A 143 -31.02 -9.22 7.99
CA GLN A 143 -31.23 -7.98 7.22
C GLN A 143 -32.32 -7.08 7.81
N ASP A 144 -33.36 -7.67 8.37
CA ASP A 144 -34.55 -6.95 8.84
C ASP A 144 -34.70 -7.06 10.36
N CYS A 145 -35.25 -6.02 10.99
CA CYS A 145 -35.55 -6.06 12.41
C CYS A 145 -36.66 -7.08 12.70
N SER A 146 -36.43 -8.04 13.60
CA SER A 146 -37.44 -9.04 13.97
C SER A 146 -38.60 -8.46 14.79
N ASN A 147 -38.47 -7.23 15.28
CA ASN A 147 -39.51 -6.57 16.07
C ASN A 147 -40.33 -5.59 15.23
N CYS A 148 -39.69 -4.62 14.56
CA CYS A 148 -40.39 -3.58 13.80
C CYS A 148 -40.39 -3.81 12.28
N GLY A 149 -39.78 -4.88 11.78
CA GLY A 149 -39.73 -5.21 10.34
C GLY A 149 -38.85 -4.27 9.50
N ALA A 150 -38.15 -3.33 10.10
CA ALA A 150 -37.35 -2.36 9.35
C ALA A 150 -36.10 -3.00 8.75
N CYS A 151 -35.84 -2.69 7.47
CA CYS A 151 -34.60 -3.04 6.78
C CYS A 151 -33.40 -2.30 7.40
N LEU A 152 -32.47 -3.05 7.99
CA LEU A 152 -31.30 -2.56 8.71
C LEU A 152 -30.18 -2.10 7.76
N GLY A 153 -30.15 -2.64 6.54
CA GLY A 153 -29.26 -2.23 5.46
C GLY A 153 -29.77 -2.73 4.11
N LYS A 154 -29.91 -1.83 3.13
CA LYS A 154 -30.32 -2.19 1.77
C LYS A 154 -29.36 -3.20 1.13
N TYR A 155 -28.06 -2.99 1.29
CA TYR A 155 -27.05 -4.02 1.07
C TYR A 155 -26.78 -4.73 2.38
N PHE A 156 -26.97 -6.05 2.38
CA PHE A 156 -26.66 -6.93 3.49
C PHE A 156 -25.81 -8.10 3.02
N CYS A 157 -24.71 -8.36 3.73
CA CYS A 157 -23.88 -9.54 3.50
C CYS A 157 -23.84 -10.40 4.77
N ALA A 158 -24.54 -11.52 4.74
CA ALA A 158 -24.57 -12.48 5.85
C ALA A 158 -23.18 -13.07 6.17
N LYS A 159 -22.35 -13.32 5.14
CA LYS A 159 -20.98 -13.85 5.33
C LYS A 159 -20.08 -12.88 6.11
N CYS A 160 -20.31 -11.57 5.96
CA CYS A 160 -19.50 -10.52 6.59
C CYS A 160 -20.19 -9.82 7.76
N ASN A 161 -21.43 -10.18 8.09
CA ASN A 161 -22.28 -9.45 9.04
C ASN A 161 -22.32 -7.94 8.76
N PHE A 162 -22.39 -7.57 7.48
CA PHE A 162 -22.21 -6.20 6.99
C PHE A 162 -23.51 -5.60 6.45
N PHE A 163 -23.71 -4.31 6.73
CA PHE A 163 -24.93 -3.55 6.42
C PHE A 163 -24.55 -2.17 5.88
N ASP A 164 -25.11 -1.79 4.72
CA ASP A 164 -25.00 -0.44 4.17
C ASP A 164 -26.26 -0.09 3.36
N ASP A 165 -26.87 1.05 3.64
CA ASP A 165 -27.99 1.62 2.91
C ASP A 165 -27.52 2.41 1.68
N ASP A 166 -26.22 2.72 1.58
CA ASP A 166 -25.64 3.39 0.41
C ASP A 166 -25.29 2.40 -0.70
N VAL A 167 -26.30 1.89 -1.39
CA VAL A 167 -26.13 0.94 -2.51
C VAL A 167 -25.44 1.56 -3.74
N SER A 168 -25.23 2.87 -3.78
CA SER A 168 -24.53 3.52 -4.90
C SER A 168 -23.06 3.09 -5.01
N LYS A 169 -22.49 2.55 -3.92
CA LYS A 169 -21.14 1.98 -3.90
C LYS A 169 -21.04 0.65 -4.65
N ASN A 170 -22.15 0.06 -5.10
CA ASN A 170 -22.19 -1.24 -5.79
C ASN A 170 -21.39 -2.31 -5.02
N GLN A 171 -21.71 -2.49 -3.74
CA GLN A 171 -21.02 -3.45 -2.89
C GLN A 171 -21.24 -4.89 -3.39
N PHE A 172 -20.22 -5.74 -3.25
CA PHE A 172 -20.34 -7.17 -3.52
C PHE A 172 -19.42 -7.98 -2.61
N HIS A 173 -19.78 -9.22 -2.32
CA HIS A 173 -18.92 -10.14 -1.58
C HIS A 173 -17.98 -10.87 -2.54
N CYS A 174 -16.68 -10.89 -2.24
CA CYS A 174 -15.74 -11.77 -2.93
C CYS A 174 -15.40 -12.97 -2.06
N ASP A 175 -15.79 -14.17 -2.50
CA ASP A 175 -15.55 -15.42 -1.76
C ASP A 175 -14.05 -15.72 -1.62
N GLY A 176 -13.25 -15.47 -2.66
CA GLY A 176 -11.80 -15.67 -2.60
C GLY A 176 -11.09 -14.76 -1.59
N CYS A 177 -11.63 -13.56 -1.33
CA CYS A 177 -11.10 -12.68 -0.27
C CYS A 177 -11.81 -12.87 1.08
N GLY A 178 -12.99 -13.47 1.13
CA GLY A 178 -13.82 -13.56 2.33
C GLY A 178 -14.34 -12.21 2.87
N ILE A 179 -14.32 -11.14 2.04
CA ILE A 179 -14.74 -9.79 2.44
C ILE A 179 -15.56 -9.09 1.35
N CYS A 180 -16.38 -8.12 1.77
CA CYS A 180 -17.10 -7.23 0.85
C CYS A 180 -16.14 -6.22 0.21
N ARG A 181 -16.35 -5.96 -1.07
CA ARG A 181 -15.69 -4.95 -1.91
C ARG A 181 -16.75 -3.99 -2.47
N THR A 182 -16.31 -2.90 -3.08
CA THR A 182 -17.17 -1.88 -3.69
C THR A 182 -16.75 -1.63 -5.14
N GLY A 183 -17.66 -1.11 -5.95
CA GLY A 183 -17.45 -0.79 -7.36
C GLY A 183 -18.07 -1.77 -8.36
N GLY A 184 -18.92 -2.70 -7.94
CA GLY A 184 -19.66 -3.64 -8.80
C GLY A 184 -18.84 -4.88 -9.16
N ALA A 185 -19.42 -6.07 -8.94
CA ALA A 185 -18.73 -7.35 -9.12
C ALA A 185 -18.20 -7.56 -10.54
N GLU A 186 -18.89 -7.02 -11.54
CA GLU A 186 -18.54 -7.06 -12.96
C GLU A 186 -17.21 -6.34 -13.28
N ASN A 187 -16.83 -5.38 -12.45
CA ASN A 187 -15.63 -4.57 -12.65
C ASN A 187 -14.38 -5.20 -12.01
N PHE A 188 -14.52 -6.35 -11.33
CA PHE A 188 -13.41 -7.03 -10.68
C PHE A 188 -13.34 -8.50 -11.03
N TYR A 189 -12.14 -9.04 -10.84
CA TYR A 189 -11.91 -10.46 -10.75
C TYR A 189 -11.01 -10.75 -9.56
N HIS A 190 -11.13 -11.95 -9.00
CA HIS A 190 -10.21 -12.44 -7.99
C HIS A 190 -9.07 -13.20 -8.65
N CYS A 191 -7.83 -12.89 -8.28
CA CYS A 191 -6.66 -13.65 -8.70
C CYS A 191 -6.23 -14.57 -7.55
N ASP A 192 -6.47 -15.88 -7.69
CA ASP A 192 -6.20 -16.87 -6.64
C ASP A 192 -4.72 -16.90 -6.22
N LYS A 193 -3.81 -16.80 -7.20
CA LYS A 193 -2.37 -16.79 -6.96
C LYS A 193 -1.93 -15.56 -6.15
N CYS A 194 -2.47 -14.40 -6.47
CA CYS A 194 -2.15 -13.18 -5.76
C CYS A 194 -2.93 -13.07 -4.42
N GLY A 195 -4.07 -13.78 -4.32
CA GLY A 195 -4.97 -13.77 -3.17
C GLY A 195 -5.75 -12.46 -3.03
N CYS A 196 -6.06 -11.76 -4.11
CA CYS A 196 -6.73 -10.46 -4.04
C CYS A 196 -7.60 -10.13 -5.26
N CYS A 197 -8.49 -9.16 -5.08
CA CYS A 197 -9.32 -8.62 -6.17
C CYS A 197 -8.60 -7.49 -6.91
N TYR A 198 -8.54 -7.60 -8.23
CA TYR A 198 -8.10 -6.55 -9.12
C TYR A 198 -9.26 -6.09 -10.00
N THR A 199 -9.14 -4.89 -10.58
CA THR A 199 -10.05 -4.47 -11.65
C THR A 199 -9.93 -5.40 -12.85
N SER A 200 -11.04 -5.65 -13.55
CA SER A 200 -11.10 -6.52 -14.74
C SER A 200 -10.12 -6.09 -15.85
N LEU A 201 -9.73 -4.82 -15.88
CA LEU A 201 -8.71 -4.27 -16.79
C LEU A 201 -7.31 -4.90 -16.59
N LEU A 202 -7.02 -5.42 -15.40
CA LEU A 202 -5.72 -5.96 -15.02
C LEU A 202 -5.62 -7.48 -15.18
N LYS A 203 -6.68 -8.14 -15.68
CA LYS A 203 -6.80 -9.60 -15.72
C LYS A 203 -5.61 -10.28 -16.40
N ASP A 204 -5.19 -9.73 -17.54
CA ASP A 204 -4.15 -10.32 -18.37
C ASP A 204 -2.83 -9.54 -18.36
N SER A 205 -2.76 -8.43 -17.61
CA SER A 205 -1.64 -7.49 -17.63
C SER A 205 -0.93 -7.31 -16.29
N HIS A 206 -1.53 -7.75 -15.17
CA HIS A 206 -0.87 -7.62 -13.87
C HIS A 206 0.28 -8.62 -13.71
N ARG A 207 1.35 -8.16 -13.08
CA ARG A 207 2.47 -9.00 -12.69
C ARG A 207 2.12 -9.74 -11.40
N CYS A 208 1.62 -10.97 -11.52
CA CYS A 208 1.19 -11.70 -10.34
C CYS A 208 2.38 -12.21 -9.51
N VAL A 209 2.47 -11.69 -8.29
CA VAL A 209 3.37 -12.17 -7.23
C VAL A 209 2.52 -12.94 -6.23
N ASP A 210 2.99 -14.12 -5.86
CA ASP A 210 2.27 -14.99 -4.93
C ASP A 210 2.01 -14.25 -3.61
N ARG A 211 0.76 -14.29 -3.15
CA ARG A 211 0.33 -13.68 -1.88
C ARG A 211 0.74 -12.21 -1.72
N ALA A 212 0.75 -11.44 -2.80
CA ALA A 212 1.23 -10.05 -2.82
C ALA A 212 0.59 -9.13 -1.75
N MET A 213 -0.65 -9.40 -1.32
CA MET A 213 -1.35 -8.64 -0.28
C MET A 213 -1.32 -9.27 1.12
N HIS A 214 -0.91 -10.54 1.25
CA HIS A 214 -0.87 -11.25 2.52
C HIS A 214 0.50 -11.11 3.19
N ASN A 215 1.00 -9.87 3.24
CA ASN A 215 2.28 -9.50 3.83
C ASN A 215 2.15 -8.15 4.54
N ASN A 216 3.11 -7.85 5.39
CA ASN A 216 3.24 -6.51 5.97
C ASN A 216 3.83 -5.54 4.94
N CYS A 217 3.39 -4.29 4.98
CA CYS A 217 4.03 -3.23 4.24
C CYS A 217 5.51 -3.14 4.69
N PRO A 218 6.50 -3.26 3.80
CA PRO A 218 7.92 -3.24 4.16
C PRO A 218 8.39 -1.88 4.70
N VAL A 219 7.59 -0.83 4.54
CA VAL A 219 7.91 0.53 5.01
C VAL A 219 7.37 0.79 6.42
N CYS A 220 6.09 0.49 6.66
CA CYS A 220 5.42 0.80 7.94
C CYS A 220 5.08 -0.44 8.78
N ILE A 221 5.37 -1.64 8.29
CA ILE A 221 5.21 -2.94 8.98
C ILE A 221 3.74 -3.31 9.28
N GLU A 222 2.78 -2.47 8.88
CA GLU A 222 1.35 -2.76 9.01
C GLU A 222 0.89 -3.80 7.97
N TYR A 223 0.01 -4.70 8.40
CA TYR A 223 -0.52 -5.77 7.56
C TYR A 223 -1.43 -5.24 6.44
N LEU A 224 -1.08 -5.52 5.19
CA LEU A 224 -1.70 -4.88 4.02
C LEU A 224 -3.16 -5.30 3.79
N PHE A 225 -3.51 -6.55 4.08
CA PHE A 225 -4.84 -7.08 3.76
C PHE A 225 -5.96 -6.48 4.63
N ASP A 226 -5.66 -6.22 5.90
CA ASP A 226 -6.64 -5.68 6.86
C ASP A 226 -6.62 -4.16 6.98
N SER A 227 -5.55 -3.52 6.48
CA SER A 227 -5.37 -2.08 6.49
C SER A 227 -6.46 -1.32 5.75
N THR A 228 -6.89 -0.20 6.33
CA THR A 228 -7.77 0.79 5.70
C THR A 228 -6.98 1.94 5.09
N LYS A 229 -5.71 1.74 4.75
CA LYS A 229 -4.91 2.69 3.95
C LYS A 229 -4.91 2.27 2.48
N ALA A 230 -4.89 3.23 1.57
CA ALA A 230 -4.81 2.92 0.14
C ALA A 230 -3.51 2.15 -0.14
N ILE A 231 -3.57 1.17 -1.03
CA ILE A 231 -2.42 0.36 -1.45
C ILE A 231 -2.01 0.70 -2.89
N ASN A 232 -0.77 0.38 -3.23
CA ASN A 232 -0.23 0.50 -4.58
C ASN A 232 0.60 -0.75 -4.90
N VAL A 233 0.43 -1.28 -6.12
CA VAL A 233 1.24 -2.39 -6.64
C VAL A 233 2.39 -1.78 -7.44
N LEU A 234 3.61 -1.99 -6.95
CA LEU A 234 4.83 -1.51 -7.59
C LEU A 234 5.04 -2.21 -8.94
N HIS A 235 5.91 -1.65 -9.78
CA HIS A 235 6.22 -2.21 -11.11
C HIS A 235 6.78 -3.65 -11.05
N CYS A 236 7.42 -4.02 -9.94
CA CYS A 236 7.89 -5.38 -9.68
C CYS A 236 6.80 -6.37 -9.21
N GLY A 237 5.58 -5.89 -8.92
CA GLY A 237 4.43 -6.66 -8.44
C GLY A 237 4.26 -6.70 -6.92
N HIS A 238 5.24 -6.22 -6.14
CA HIS A 238 5.09 -6.10 -4.69
C HIS A 238 4.12 -4.98 -4.32
N THR A 239 3.35 -5.16 -3.25
CA THR A 239 2.33 -4.22 -2.80
C THR A 239 2.81 -3.46 -1.57
N ILE A 240 2.61 -2.14 -1.52
CA ILE A 240 2.87 -1.29 -0.35
C ILE A 240 1.70 -0.30 -0.15
N HIS A 241 1.63 0.39 0.98
CA HIS A 241 0.68 1.51 1.10
C HIS A 241 1.04 2.66 0.16
N LEU A 242 0.01 3.32 -0.40
CA LEU A 242 0.18 4.47 -1.29
C LEU A 242 0.91 5.63 -0.59
N GLU A 243 0.60 5.87 0.68
CA GLU A 243 1.30 6.85 1.51
C GLU A 243 2.78 6.48 1.68
N CYS A 244 3.09 5.21 1.94
CA CYS A 244 4.46 4.73 2.01
C CYS A 244 5.22 4.88 0.68
N LEU A 245 4.53 4.74 -0.46
CA LEU A 245 5.12 5.03 -1.78
C LEU A 245 5.45 6.51 -1.93
N TYR A 246 4.61 7.42 -1.43
CA TYR A 246 4.89 8.85 -1.46
C TYR A 246 6.07 9.22 -0.54
N GLU A 247 6.15 8.63 0.65
CA GLU A 247 7.31 8.80 1.55
C GLU A 247 8.59 8.32 0.88
N MET A 248 8.58 7.13 0.26
CA MET A 248 9.72 6.64 -0.52
C MET A 248 10.14 7.65 -1.61
N ARG A 249 9.18 8.24 -2.33
CA ARG A 249 9.46 9.27 -3.36
C ARG A 249 10.06 10.53 -2.75
N ALA A 250 9.51 11.03 -1.65
CA ALA A 250 10.00 12.23 -0.97
C ALA A 250 11.48 12.07 -0.54
N HIS A 251 11.89 10.84 -0.23
CA HIS A 251 13.27 10.48 0.08
C HIS A 251 14.09 9.97 -1.12
N GLN A 252 13.59 10.13 -2.35
CA GLN A 252 14.25 9.70 -3.59
C GLN A 252 14.59 8.18 -3.63
N GLN A 253 13.81 7.36 -2.91
CA GLN A 253 13.97 5.91 -2.87
C GLN A 253 13.11 5.24 -3.94
N PHE A 254 13.67 5.06 -5.13
CA PHE A 254 12.95 4.45 -6.27
C PHE A 254 13.16 2.93 -6.40
N SER A 255 13.76 2.28 -5.40
CA SER A 255 13.95 0.83 -5.37
C SER A 255 12.90 0.18 -4.48
N CYS A 256 12.32 -0.91 -4.95
CA CYS A 256 11.43 -1.74 -4.15
C CYS A 256 12.18 -2.26 -2.91
N PRO A 257 11.68 -2.02 -1.69
CA PRO A 257 12.34 -2.46 -0.46
C PRO A 257 12.36 -3.99 -0.29
N VAL A 258 11.57 -4.72 -1.08
CA VAL A 258 11.51 -6.19 -1.03
C VAL A 258 12.51 -6.84 -1.96
N CYS A 259 12.63 -6.37 -3.21
CA CYS A 259 13.42 -7.04 -4.24
C CYS A 259 14.41 -6.16 -4.98
N LEU A 260 14.55 -4.89 -4.58
CA LEU A 260 15.47 -3.90 -5.15
C LEU A 260 15.24 -3.53 -6.62
N ARG A 261 14.25 -4.11 -7.29
CA ARG A 261 13.77 -3.65 -8.61
C ARG A 261 13.20 -2.25 -8.53
N SER A 262 13.24 -1.51 -9.62
CA SER A 262 12.62 -0.19 -9.70
C SER A 262 11.15 -0.25 -9.29
N ALA A 263 10.77 0.63 -8.36
CA ALA A 263 9.44 0.75 -7.80
C ALA A 263 8.43 1.25 -8.84
N CYS A 264 8.87 2.11 -9.76
CA CYS A 264 8.06 2.70 -10.82
C CYS A 264 8.81 2.74 -12.16
N ASN A 265 8.20 3.29 -13.21
CA ASN A 265 8.88 3.45 -14.50
C ASN A 265 9.99 4.51 -14.36
N MET A 266 11.24 4.11 -14.63
CA MET A 266 12.43 4.95 -14.50
C MET A 266 13.01 5.38 -15.86
N SER A 267 12.32 5.12 -16.98
CA SER A 267 12.87 5.31 -18.33
C SER A 267 13.40 6.72 -18.58
N ASP A 268 12.67 7.76 -18.16
CA ASP A 268 13.09 9.15 -18.33
C ASP A 268 14.35 9.47 -17.52
N ILE A 269 14.48 8.91 -16.32
CA ILE A 269 15.66 9.06 -15.46
C ILE A 269 16.87 8.33 -16.07
N TRP A 270 16.66 7.14 -16.62
CA TRP A 270 17.70 6.41 -17.35
C TRP A 270 18.18 7.18 -18.58
N GLN A 271 17.29 7.86 -19.30
CA GLN A 271 17.66 8.70 -20.43
C GLN A 271 18.47 9.94 -20.01
N LYS A 272 18.16 10.56 -18.87
CA LYS A 272 18.99 11.64 -18.30
C LYS A 272 20.38 11.13 -17.92
N LEU A 273 20.48 9.95 -17.29
CA LEU A 273 21.75 9.31 -16.96
C LEU A 273 22.58 8.95 -18.20
N ASP A 274 21.95 8.52 -19.30
CA ASP A 274 22.62 8.32 -20.58
C ASP A 274 23.34 9.60 -21.05
N GLN A 275 22.68 10.75 -20.95
CA GLN A 275 23.24 12.04 -21.34
C GLN A 275 24.40 12.46 -20.43
N GLU A 276 24.25 12.29 -19.12
CA GLU A 276 25.31 12.63 -18.15
C GLU A 276 26.55 11.74 -18.30
N VAL A 277 26.35 10.44 -18.54
CA VAL A 277 27.43 9.48 -18.83
C VAL A 277 28.15 9.86 -20.13
N ALA A 278 27.42 10.22 -21.18
CA ALA A 278 28.02 10.61 -22.46
C ALA A 278 28.78 11.95 -22.37
N ALA A 279 28.31 12.89 -21.55
CA ALA A 279 28.93 14.20 -21.36
C ALA A 279 30.18 14.14 -20.45
N SER A 280 30.30 13.12 -19.60
CA SER A 280 31.38 12.98 -18.63
C SER A 280 32.55 12.17 -19.19
N LEU A 281 33.70 12.82 -19.40
CA LEU A 281 34.91 12.12 -19.85
C LEU A 281 35.49 11.25 -18.73
N MET A 282 35.73 9.98 -19.05
CA MET A 282 36.34 9.05 -18.10
C MET A 282 37.85 9.32 -17.92
N PRO A 283 38.35 9.42 -16.67
CA PRO A 283 39.77 9.50 -16.39
C PRO A 283 40.56 8.36 -17.02
N ALA A 284 41.77 8.65 -17.53
CA ALA A 284 42.60 7.69 -18.27
C ALA A 284 42.82 6.36 -17.52
N ILE A 285 42.96 6.41 -16.20
CA ILE A 285 43.13 5.23 -15.32
C ILE A 285 41.94 4.25 -15.36
N TYR A 286 40.77 4.72 -15.79
CA TYR A 286 39.53 3.94 -15.80
C TYR A 286 39.02 3.65 -17.22
N GLN A 287 39.59 4.25 -18.26
CA GLN A 287 39.10 4.09 -19.64
C GLN A 287 39.07 2.65 -20.15
N LYS A 288 39.93 1.76 -19.63
CA LYS A 288 39.95 0.33 -19.97
C LYS A 288 39.45 -0.58 -18.84
N LYS A 289 38.94 0.00 -17.75
CA LYS A 289 38.47 -0.76 -16.59
C LYS A 289 37.11 -1.36 -16.89
N MET A 290 37.03 -2.68 -16.86
CA MET A 290 35.77 -3.42 -16.97
C MET A 290 35.32 -3.90 -15.60
N ILE A 291 34.01 -3.93 -15.37
CA ILE A 291 33.43 -4.48 -14.15
C ILE A 291 32.24 -5.39 -14.45
N TRP A 292 32.03 -6.36 -13.57
CA TRP A 292 30.84 -7.20 -13.58
C TRP A 292 29.71 -6.54 -12.80
N ILE A 293 28.54 -6.44 -13.42
CA ILE A 293 27.32 -5.92 -12.81
C ILE A 293 26.22 -6.99 -12.77
N LEU A 294 25.33 -6.89 -11.79
CA LEU A 294 24.01 -7.51 -11.79
C LEU A 294 22.95 -6.42 -11.92
N CYS A 295 22.04 -6.55 -12.88
CA CYS A 295 20.90 -5.66 -13.00
C CYS A 295 19.76 -6.12 -12.09
N ASN A 296 19.31 -5.25 -11.19
CA ASN A 296 18.20 -5.58 -10.29
C ASN A 296 16.89 -5.76 -11.07
N ASP A 297 16.66 -4.96 -12.13
CA ASP A 297 15.40 -4.95 -12.88
C ASP A 297 15.16 -6.18 -13.75
N CYS A 298 16.16 -6.62 -14.50
CA CYS A 298 16.04 -7.79 -15.38
C CYS A 298 16.74 -9.05 -14.85
N GLY A 299 17.60 -8.94 -13.84
CA GLY A 299 18.35 -10.06 -13.26
C GLY A 299 19.58 -10.51 -14.06
N MET A 300 19.87 -9.87 -15.20
CA MET A 300 21.03 -10.20 -16.02
C MET A 300 22.34 -9.77 -15.35
N THR A 301 23.37 -10.60 -15.51
CA THR A 301 24.76 -10.24 -15.22
C THR A 301 25.50 -9.89 -16.50
N ALA A 302 26.31 -8.83 -16.48
CA ALA A 302 27.08 -8.40 -17.65
C ALA A 302 28.44 -7.83 -17.25
N ASN A 303 29.44 -7.99 -18.11
CA ASN A 303 30.72 -7.31 -17.98
C ASN A 303 30.66 -6.01 -18.82
N VAL A 304 30.71 -4.86 -18.16
CA VAL A 304 30.51 -3.55 -18.78
C VAL A 304 31.68 -2.61 -18.50
N GLN A 305 31.83 -1.59 -19.33
CA GLN A 305 32.81 -0.53 -19.09
C GLN A 305 32.47 0.19 -17.77
N PHE A 306 33.47 0.33 -16.91
CA PHE A 306 33.32 1.08 -15.66
C PHE A 306 33.13 2.57 -15.99
N HIS A 307 32.10 3.17 -15.39
CA HIS A 307 31.87 4.61 -15.46
C HIS A 307 31.62 5.14 -14.05
N ILE A 308 32.21 6.29 -13.71
CA ILE A 308 32.13 6.84 -12.34
C ILE A 308 30.71 7.21 -11.90
N LEU A 309 29.84 7.58 -12.86
CA LEU A 309 28.46 7.98 -12.58
C LEU A 309 27.51 6.79 -12.40
N ALA A 310 27.42 5.90 -13.39
CA ALA A 310 26.44 4.82 -13.38
C ALA A 310 26.80 3.72 -14.41
N HIS A 311 26.31 2.50 -14.18
CA HIS A 311 26.57 1.34 -15.04
C HIS A 311 25.28 0.87 -15.71
N LYS A 312 25.23 0.98 -17.05
CA LYS A 312 24.04 0.63 -17.83
C LYS A 312 23.94 -0.87 -18.03
N CYS A 313 22.76 -1.43 -17.80
CA CYS A 313 22.45 -2.80 -18.16
C CYS A 313 22.26 -2.92 -19.69
N PRO A 314 23.00 -3.80 -20.39
CA PRO A 314 22.83 -3.98 -21.84
C PRO A 314 21.52 -4.70 -22.22
N GLY A 315 20.91 -5.43 -21.28
CA GLY A 315 19.68 -6.21 -21.56
C GLY A 315 18.39 -5.41 -21.46
N CYS A 316 18.32 -4.41 -20.59
CA CYS A 316 17.09 -3.62 -20.37
C CYS A 316 17.32 -2.11 -20.28
N SER A 317 18.53 -1.62 -20.53
CA SER A 317 18.92 -0.21 -20.46
C SER A 317 18.79 0.47 -19.10
N SER A 318 18.42 -0.28 -18.05
CA SER A 318 18.35 0.24 -16.68
C SER A 318 19.72 0.51 -16.08
N TYR A 319 19.81 1.54 -15.24
CA TYR A 319 20.97 1.82 -14.39
C TYR A 319 20.80 1.33 -12.94
N ASN A 320 19.68 0.66 -12.62
CA ASN A 320 19.50 -0.01 -11.33
C ASN A 320 20.34 -1.30 -11.28
N THR A 321 21.65 -1.12 -11.16
CA THR A 321 22.66 -2.18 -11.23
C THR A 321 23.59 -2.12 -10.03
N ARG A 322 24.16 -3.26 -9.64
CA ARG A 322 25.18 -3.34 -8.58
C ARG A 322 26.43 -4.04 -9.10
N GLN A 323 27.59 -3.58 -8.67
CA GLN A 323 28.86 -4.25 -8.97
C GLN A 323 28.95 -5.59 -8.22
N THR A 324 29.52 -6.59 -8.88
CA THR A 324 29.74 -7.93 -8.33
C THR A 324 31.23 -8.30 -8.42
N ARG A 325 31.66 -9.30 -7.65
CA ARG A 325 33.08 -9.67 -7.49
C ARG A 325 33.70 -10.41 -8.69
N GLY A 326 32.95 -10.68 -9.76
CA GLY A 326 33.48 -11.35 -10.96
C GLY A 326 32.43 -12.16 -11.70
N ASP A 327 32.87 -12.91 -12.72
CA ASP A 327 32.03 -13.79 -13.54
C ASP A 327 31.25 -14.79 -12.65
N PRO A 328 29.91 -14.79 -12.65
CA PRO A 328 29.12 -15.76 -11.91
C PRO A 328 29.45 -17.22 -12.27
N ALA A 329 29.90 -17.47 -13.50
CA ALA A 329 30.29 -18.81 -13.97
C ALA A 329 31.61 -19.31 -13.37
N ALA A 330 32.41 -18.43 -12.76
CA ALA A 330 33.62 -18.82 -12.04
C ALA A 330 33.32 -19.40 -10.64
N CYS A 331 32.22 -19.00 -10.00
CA CYS A 331 31.81 -19.51 -8.68
C CYS A 331 31.10 -20.87 -8.73
N SER A 332 30.59 -21.31 -9.89
CA SER A 332 29.90 -22.61 -10.04
C SER A 332 30.85 -23.79 -10.31
N ARG A 333 32.17 -23.55 -10.34
CA ARG A 333 33.21 -24.54 -10.66
C ARG A 333 34.10 -24.91 -9.46
N VAL A 334 33.66 -24.64 -8.24
CA VAL A 334 34.37 -25.00 -6.99
C VAL A 334 33.48 -25.88 -6.13
#